data_AF-A0A183ECP4-F1
#
_entry.id   AF-A0A183ECP4-F1
#
_cell.length_a   1.000
_cell.length_b   1.000
_cell.length_c   1.000
_cell.angle_alpha   90.00
_cell.angle_beta   90.00
_cell.angle_gamma   90.00
#
_symmetry.space_group_name_H-M   'P 1'
#
loop_
_entity.id
_entity.type
_entity.pdbx_description
1 polymer ?
#
loop_
_entity_poly.entity_id
_entity_poly.type
_entity_poly.pdbx_seq_one_letter_code
_entity_poly.pdbx_strand_id
1 'polypeptide(L)'
;MNAAFRFAERLNVRCVIFHDVDMFPQDDRNFYGCPPTPRHIGAYVSTLGYQLWYKEIVGGVLAISMDDYRAVNGYSNLYWAWGGEDDDMEIVE
;
A
#
# COMPACT_ATOMS: atom_id res chain seq x y z
N MET A 1 -8.83 4.00 -3.49
CA MET A 1 -7.63 3.41 -4.12
C MET A 1 -7.89 2.96 -5.57
N ASN A 2 -8.85 2.07 -5.82
CA ASN A 2 -9.18 1.57 -7.17
C ASN A 2 -9.44 2.65 -8.24
N ALA A 3 -10.15 3.73 -7.90
CA ALA A 3 -10.40 4.83 -8.85
C ALA A 3 -9.11 5.52 -9.31
N ALA A 4 -8.16 5.73 -8.39
CA ALA A 4 -6.85 6.29 -8.70
C ALA A 4 -6.02 5.32 -9.56
N PHE A 5 -6.09 4.02 -9.28
CA PHE A 5 -5.44 3.01 -10.11
C PHE A 5 -5.92 3.08 -11.58
N ARG A 6 -7.24 3.18 -11.81
CA ARG A 6 -7.81 3.34 -13.17
C ARG A 6 -7.30 4.59 -13.89
N PHE A 7 -7.01 5.66 -13.15
CA PHE A 7 -6.38 6.84 -13.73
C PHE A 7 -4.89 6.60 -14.02
N ALA A 8 -4.17 5.96 -13.09
CA ALA A 8 -2.76 5.60 -13.25
C ALA A 8 -2.50 4.70 -14.48
N GLU A 9 -3.44 3.82 -14.83
CA GLU A 9 -3.38 3.03 -16.07
C GLU A 9 -3.25 3.89 -17.33
N ARG A 10 -3.78 5.13 -17.31
CA ARG A 10 -3.69 6.07 -18.43
C ARG A 10 -2.39 6.88 -18.44
N LEU A 11 -1.67 6.90 -17.32
CA LEU A 11 -0.42 7.64 -17.17
C LEU A 11 0.82 6.83 -17.58
N ASN A 12 0.65 5.54 -17.92
CA ASN A 12 1.73 4.62 -18.28
C ASN A 12 2.86 4.55 -17.22
N VAL A 13 2.46 4.53 -15.93
CA VAL A 13 3.37 4.34 -14.80
C VAL A 13 3.64 2.86 -14.55
N ARG A 14 4.73 2.52 -13.85
CA ARG A 14 5.12 1.12 -13.55
C ARG A 14 4.58 0.60 -12.22
N CYS A 15 4.23 1.48 -11.30
CA CYS A 15 3.71 1.15 -9.99
C CYS A 15 2.85 2.29 -9.46
N VAL A 16 2.07 1.99 -8.43
CA VAL A 16 1.36 2.97 -7.60
C VAL A 16 1.84 2.82 -6.16
N ILE A 17 1.80 3.93 -5.43
CA ILE A 17 2.04 3.97 -3.99
C ILE A 17 0.76 4.53 -3.36
N PHE A 18 0.02 3.69 -2.64
CA PHE A 18 -1.09 4.12 -1.81
C PHE A 18 -0.53 4.59 -0.49
N HIS A 19 -0.93 5.78 -0.06
CA HIS A 19 -0.27 6.48 1.02
C HIS A 19 -1.27 7.34 1.77
N ASP A 20 -1.45 7.05 3.05
CA ASP A 20 -2.27 7.87 3.94
C ASP A 20 -1.65 9.27 4.10
N VAL A 21 -2.49 10.29 3.95
CA VAL A 21 -2.04 11.69 3.86
C VAL A 21 -1.39 12.22 5.15
N ASP A 22 -1.61 11.55 6.27
CA ASP A 22 -1.11 11.90 7.60
C ASP A 22 0.14 11.12 8.02
N MET A 23 0.68 10.27 7.14
CA MET A 23 1.96 9.60 7.35
C MET A 23 3.11 10.39 6.72
N PHE A 24 4.27 10.41 7.37
CA PHE A 24 5.46 11.05 6.83
C PHE A 24 6.68 10.14 7.03
N PRO A 25 7.49 9.88 5.99
CA PRO A 25 8.72 9.12 6.15
C PRO A 25 9.71 9.92 7.00
N GLN A 26 10.21 9.31 8.07
CA GLN A 26 11.21 9.92 8.95
C GLN A 26 12.65 9.73 8.47
N ASP A 27 12.84 8.87 7.47
CA ASP A 27 14.14 8.48 6.94
C ASP A 27 14.08 8.44 5.41
N ASP A 28 15.03 9.08 4.74
CA ASP A 28 15.10 9.16 3.28
C ASP A 28 15.53 7.83 2.63
N ARG A 29 16.00 6.88 3.44
CA ARG A 29 16.25 5.49 3.02
C ARG A 29 14.96 4.71 2.82
N ASN A 30 13.81 5.20 3.30
CA ASN A 30 12.50 4.68 2.93
C ASN A 30 12.22 5.05 1.47
N PHE A 31 12.61 4.16 0.56
CA PHE A 31 12.57 4.44 -0.87
C PHE A 31 11.15 4.35 -1.46
N TYR A 32 10.67 5.47 -2.01
CA TYR A 32 9.38 5.61 -2.71
C TYR A 32 9.55 5.39 -4.22
N GLY A 33 9.88 4.17 -4.60
CA GLY A 33 9.93 3.76 -6.01
C GLY A 33 9.31 2.40 -6.21
N CYS A 34 9.23 1.97 -7.47
CA CYS A 34 8.60 0.71 -7.81
C CYS A 34 9.42 -0.48 -7.28
N PRO A 35 8.87 -1.26 -6.35
CA PRO A 35 9.55 -2.43 -5.83
C PRO A 35 9.38 -3.63 -6.78
N PRO A 36 10.25 -4.66 -6.71
CA PRO A 36 10.11 -5.88 -7.52
C PRO A 36 8.96 -6.79 -7.05
N THR A 37 8.56 -6.66 -5.79
CA THR A 37 7.39 -7.29 -5.16
C THR A 37 6.66 -6.22 -4.34
N PRO A 38 5.36 -6.38 -4.04
CA PRO A 38 4.64 -5.44 -3.18
C PRO A 38 5.43 -5.15 -1.89
N ARG A 39 5.50 -3.88 -1.48
CA ARG A 39 6.31 -3.43 -0.33
C ARG A 39 5.47 -2.59 0.61
N HIS A 40 5.36 -3.05 1.85
CA HIS A 40 4.81 -2.27 2.96
C HIS A 40 5.84 -1.23 3.43
N ILE A 41 5.61 0.03 3.06
CA ILE A 41 6.45 1.16 3.47
C ILE A 41 6.01 1.69 4.85
N GLY A 42 4.71 1.56 5.17
CA GLY A 42 4.10 2.00 6.42
C GLY A 42 4.31 1.06 7.62
N ALA A 43 5.35 0.21 7.61
CA ALA A 43 5.54 -0.88 8.57
C ALA A 43 5.77 -0.45 10.03
N TYR A 44 6.52 0.64 10.23
CA TYR A 44 6.96 1.06 11.56
C TYR A 44 6.55 2.51 11.83
N VAL A 45 5.35 2.68 12.40
CA VAL A 45 4.74 3.99 12.64
C VAL A 45 5.01 4.47 14.07
N SER A 46 5.32 5.76 14.23
CA SER A 46 5.67 6.34 15.54
C SER A 46 4.54 6.24 16.57
N THR A 47 3.29 6.34 16.15
CA THR A 47 2.10 6.20 17.02
C THR A 47 1.89 4.77 17.53
N LEU A 48 2.48 3.78 16.85
CA LEU A 48 2.51 2.37 17.23
C LEU A 48 3.85 1.98 17.89
N GLY A 49 4.67 2.95 18.29
CA GLY A 49 5.95 2.70 18.95
C GLY A 49 7.01 2.05 18.05
N TYR A 50 6.92 2.24 16.73
CA TYR A 50 7.80 1.59 15.74
C TYR A 50 7.78 0.06 15.81
N GLN A 51 6.63 -0.51 16.17
CA GLN A 51 6.39 -1.95 16.13
C GLN A 51 5.47 -2.27 14.96
N LEU A 52 5.78 -3.36 14.25
CA LEU A 52 4.85 -3.93 13.28
C LEU A 52 3.68 -4.55 14.06
N TRP A 53 2.46 -4.15 13.74
CA TRP A 53 1.28 -4.55 14.52
C TRP A 53 0.98 -6.05 14.38
N TYR A 54 1.03 -6.58 13.15
CA TYR A 54 0.98 -8.00 12.80
C TYR A 54 1.62 -8.20 11.43
N LYS A 55 1.97 -9.45 11.07
CA LYS A 55 2.83 -9.72 9.90
C LYS A 55 2.17 -9.36 8.58
N GLU A 56 0.87 -9.55 8.49
CA GLU A 56 0.08 -9.47 7.26
C GLU A 56 -0.40 -8.05 6.93
N ILE A 57 -0.24 -7.09 7.87
CA ILE A 57 -0.72 -5.72 7.71
C ILE A 57 -0.01 -4.99 6.56
N VAL A 58 -0.79 -4.34 5.69
CA VAL A 58 -0.26 -3.51 4.59
C VAL A 58 -0.79 -2.07 4.59
N GLY A 59 -1.51 -1.69 5.64
CA GLY A 59 -2.10 -0.36 5.79
C GLY A 59 -1.07 0.77 5.93
N GLY A 60 -1.56 2.01 5.82
CA GLY A 60 -0.74 3.21 5.89
C GLY A 60 -0.05 3.54 4.57
N VAL A 61 0.98 2.77 4.19
CA VAL A 61 1.69 2.98 2.92
C VAL A 61 2.08 1.66 2.25
N LEU A 62 1.54 1.43 1.06
CA LEU A 62 1.81 0.26 0.23
C LEU A 62 2.28 0.67 -1.17
N ALA A 63 3.46 0.20 -1.57
CA ALA A 63 3.95 0.30 -2.95
C ALA A 63 3.73 -1.02 -3.69
N ILE A 64 3.08 -0.97 -4.85
CA ILE A 64 2.70 -2.15 -5.61
C ILE A 64 2.83 -1.90 -7.12
N SER A 65 3.33 -2.89 -7.86
CA SER A 65 3.46 -2.78 -9.32
C SER A 65 2.07 -2.76 -9.98
N MET A 66 1.99 -2.21 -11.19
CA MET A 66 0.72 -2.23 -11.93
C MET A 66 0.24 -3.65 -12.21
N ASP A 67 1.17 -4.60 -12.39
CA ASP A 67 0.86 -5.99 -12.72
C ASP A 67 0.40 -6.77 -11.48
N ASP A 68 1.05 -6.60 -10.34
CA ASP A 68 0.63 -7.23 -9.08
C ASP A 68 -0.75 -6.74 -8.65
N TYR A 69 -1.01 -5.43 -8.77
CA TYR A 69 -2.33 -4.87 -8.43
C TYR A 69 -3.45 -5.43 -9.32
N ARG A 70 -3.15 -5.71 -10.60
CA ARG A 70 -4.11 -6.41 -11.49
C ARG A 70 -4.28 -7.87 -11.10
N ALA A 71 -3.19 -8.54 -10.75
CA ALA A 71 -3.21 -9.96 -10.39
C ALA A 71 -4.12 -10.24 -9.19
N VAL A 72 -4.16 -9.32 -8.22
CA VAL A 72 -5.04 -9.39 -7.05
C VAL A 72 -6.41 -8.75 -7.26
N ASN A 73 -6.72 -8.26 -8.47
CA ASN A 73 -7.97 -7.57 -8.80
C ASN A 73 -8.22 -6.27 -7.98
N GLY A 74 -7.14 -5.60 -7.56
CA GLY A 74 -7.19 -4.37 -6.76
C GLY A 74 -7.77 -4.57 -5.37
N TYR A 75 -8.06 -3.46 -4.67
CA TYR A 75 -8.71 -3.54 -3.35
C TYR A 75 -10.18 -3.98 -3.48
N SER A 76 -10.72 -4.66 -2.48
CA SER A 76 -12.16 -4.90 -2.41
C SER A 76 -12.96 -3.59 -2.32
N ASN A 77 -14.10 -3.54 -3.01
CA ASN A 77 -15.05 -2.42 -2.94
C ASN A 77 -16.20 -2.70 -1.94
N LEU A 78 -16.10 -3.76 -1.13
CA LEU A 78 -17.11 -4.13 -0.14
C LEU A 78 -16.91 -3.44 1.20
N TYR A 79 -15.72 -2.91 1.45
CA TYR A 79 -15.38 -2.15 2.65
C TYR A 79 -15.88 -0.71 2.51
N TRP A 80 -16.77 -0.32 3.41
CA TRP A 80 -17.31 1.04 3.52
C TRP A 80 -16.94 1.62 4.88
N ALA A 81 -16.41 2.84 4.87
CA ALA A 81 -15.75 3.45 6.02
C ALA A 81 -14.48 2.70 6.42
N TRP A 82 -14.19 2.60 7.72
CA TRP A 82 -12.91 2.15 8.22
C TRP A 82 -12.92 0.65 8.58
N GLY A 83 -11.86 -0.06 8.16
CA GLY A 83 -11.44 -1.34 8.72
C GLY A 83 -11.54 -2.51 7.74
N GLY A 84 -10.46 -3.30 7.69
CA GLY A 84 -10.39 -4.61 7.03
C GLY A 84 -10.05 -4.57 5.54
N GLU A 85 -10.03 -3.41 4.90
CA GLU A 85 -9.66 -3.29 3.48
C GLU A 85 -8.17 -3.53 3.24
N ASP A 86 -7.33 -3.11 4.20
CA ASP A 86 -5.89 -3.37 4.15
C ASP A 86 -5.59 -4.84 4.45
N ASP A 87 -6.37 -5.47 5.34
CA ASP A 87 -6.23 -6.90 5.65
C ASP A 87 -6.63 -7.78 4.47
N ASP A 88 -7.66 -7.40 3.70
CA ASP A 88 -8.04 -8.08 2.46
C ASP A 88 -6.97 -7.97 1.35
N MET A 89 -6.10 -6.94 1.44
CA MET A 89 -4.96 -6.71 0.54
C MET A 89 -3.66 -7.37 1.05
N GLU A 90 -3.72 -8.20 2.09
CA GLU A 90 -2.54 -8.78 2.73
C GLU A 90 -1.54 -9.38 1.74
N ILE A 91 -0.26 -9.13 1.99
CA ILE A 91 0.83 -9.76 1.24
C ILE A 91 1.24 -11.01 2.02
N VAL A 92 1.04 -12.18 1.42
CA VAL A 92 1.60 -13.42 1.96
C VAL A 92 3.07 -13.50 1.51
N GLU A 93 3.99 -13.19 2.42
CA GLU A 93 5.43 -13.48 2.27
C GLU A 93 5.75 -14.98 2.36
#